data_AF-A0A7X2PFV7-F1
#
_entry.id   AF-A0A7X2PFV7-F1
#
_cell.length_a   1.000
_cell.length_b   1.000
_cell.length_c   1.000
_cell.angle_alpha   90.00
_cell.angle_beta   90.00
_cell.angle_gamma   90.00
#
_symmetry.space_group_name_H-M   'P 1'
#
loop_
_entity.id
_entity.type
_entity.pdbx_description
1 polymer ?
#
loop_
_entity_poly.entity_id
_entity_poly.type
_entity_poly.pdbx_seq_one_letter_code
_entity_poly.pdbx_strand_id
1 'polypeptide(L)' 'MRLGDNVKITKFVLPAAILMAGLIVSSSPTQAKPEFTRKEKKPCTFCHVDAKAAPKELNDAGKYYTDHGMSLEGYKAK' A
#
# COMPACT_ATOMS: atom_id res chain seq x y z
N MET A 1 12.68 -22.91 -37.16
CA MET A 1 13.01 -21.91 -36.12
C MET A 1 14.28 -21.17 -36.50
N ARG A 2 14.24 -19.84 -36.66
CA ARG A 2 15.41 -19.02 -36.95
C ARG A 2 16.09 -18.58 -35.65
N LEU A 3 17.41 -18.78 -35.58
CA LEU A 3 18.23 -18.60 -34.38
C LEU A 3 18.45 -17.11 -34.00
N GLY A 4 18.07 -16.18 -34.89
CA GLY A 4 18.29 -14.73 -34.73
C GLY A 4 17.21 -13.97 -33.93
N ASP A 5 16.01 -14.53 -33.78
CA ASP A 5 14.92 -13.89 -33.03
C ASP A 5 15.11 -14.06 -31.50
N ASN A 6 15.86 -15.07 -31.06
CA ASN A 6 16.07 -15.40 -29.64
C ASN A 6 16.96 -14.38 -28.91
N VAL A 7 18.02 -13.84 -29.52
CA VAL A 7 18.95 -12.90 -28.86
C VAL A 7 18.29 -11.55 -28.54
N LYS A 8 17.40 -11.08 -29.42
CA LYS A 8 16.61 -9.86 -29.18
C LYS A 8 15.65 -10.10 -28.01
N ILE A 9 14.97 -11.24 -27.99
CA ILE A 9 14.06 -11.62 -26.90
C ILE A 9 14.84 -11.70 -25.57
N THR A 10 16.01 -12.36 -25.49
CA THR A 10 16.79 -12.45 -24.25
C THR A 10 17.26 -11.09 -23.71
N LYS A 11 17.61 -10.14 -24.61
CA LYS A 11 17.99 -8.77 -24.23
C LYS A 11 16.86 -7.97 -23.61
N PHE A 12 15.60 -8.28 -23.92
CA PHE A 12 14.43 -7.64 -23.33
C PHE A 12 13.80 -8.44 -22.18
N VAL A 13 13.89 -9.77 -22.21
CA VAL A 13 13.32 -10.66 -21.19
C VAL A 13 14.03 -10.51 -19.84
N LEU A 14 15.36 -10.40 -19.83
CA LEU A 14 16.10 -10.24 -18.58
C LEU A 14 15.75 -8.94 -17.84
N PRO A 15 15.79 -7.74 -18.47
CA PRO A 15 15.39 -6.51 -17.79
C PRO A 15 13.88 -6.48 -17.48
N ALA A 16 13.03 -7.06 -18.33
CA ALA A 16 11.60 -7.16 -18.05
C ALA A 16 11.32 -8.02 -16.80
N ALA A 17 12.01 -9.15 -16.65
CA ALA A 17 11.89 -10.02 -15.47
C ALA A 17 12.35 -9.31 -14.18
N ILE A 18 13.45 -8.55 -14.25
CA ILE A 18 13.96 -7.76 -13.12
C ILE A 18 12.96 -6.66 -12.72
N LEU A 19 12.38 -5.95 -13.69
CA LEU A 19 11.33 -4.96 -13.43
C LEU A 19 10.07 -5.59 -12.82
N MET A 20 9.65 -6.75 -13.32
CA MET A 20 8.49 -7.47 -12.78
C MET A 20 8.74 -7.95 -11.35
N ALA A 21 9.94 -8.47 -11.07
CA ALA A 21 10.34 -8.83 -9.71
C ALA A 21 10.36 -7.61 -8.79
N GLY A 22 10.91 -6.47 -9.24
CA GLY A 22 10.91 -5.22 -8.48
C GLY A 22 9.50 -4.68 -8.19
N LEU A 23 8.57 -4.82 -9.13
CA LEU A 23 7.18 -4.41 -8.96
C LEU A 23 6.45 -5.27 -7.92
N ILE A 24 6.68 -6.60 -7.93
CA ILE A 24 6.08 -7.53 -6.97
C ILE A 24 6.59 -7.27 -5.55
N VAL A 25 7.88 -6.95 -5.39
CA VAL A 25 8.45 -6.61 -4.07
C VAL A 25 7.98 -5.24 -3.58
N SER A 26 7.73 -4.29 -4.49
CA SER A 26 7.34 -2.92 -4.12
C SER A 26 5.84 -2.70 -3.99
N SER A 27 5.00 -3.67 -4.37
CA SER A 27 3.54 -3.57 -4.25
C SER A 27 3.10 -3.76 -2.79
N SER A 28 3.39 -2.77 -1.95
CA SER A 28 2.75 -2.64 -0.65
C SER A 28 1.28 -2.28 -0.87
N PRO A 29 0.31 -3.01 -0.30
CA PRO A 29 -1.08 -2.62 -0.36
C PRO A 29 -1.25 -1.34 0.44
N THR A 30 -1.20 -0.18 -0.23
CA THR A 30 -1.62 1.08 0.38
C THR A 30 -3.15 1.04 0.49
N GLN A 31 -3.62 0.60 1.65
CA GLN A 31 -5.04 0.41 1.94
C GLN A 31 -5.73 1.74 2.24
N ALA A 32 -5.53 2.75 1.38
CA ALA A 32 -6.35 3.95 1.37
C ALA A 32 -7.64 3.69 0.54
N LYS A 33 -8.34 2.57 0.82
CA LYS A 33 -9.61 2.31 0.15
C LYS A 33 -10.64 3.31 0.67
N PRO A 34 -11.43 3.97 -0.21
CA PRO A 34 -12.51 4.86 0.22
C PRO A 34 -13.56 4.13 1.06
N GLU A 35 -13.58 2.80 1.01
CA GLU A 35 -14.43 1.94 1.82
C GLU A 35 -14.16 2.05 3.32
N PHE A 36 -12.89 2.23 3.74
CA PHE A 36 -12.56 2.38 5.16
C PHE A 36 -13.05 3.72 5.70
N THR A 37 -12.89 4.79 4.92
CA THR A 37 -13.47 6.11 5.25
C THR A 37 -14.99 6.04 5.33
N ARG A 38 -15.64 5.27 4.44
CA ARG A 38 -17.10 5.08 4.43
C ARG A 38 -17.61 4.22 5.59
N LYS A 39 -16.84 3.20 6.00
CA LYS A 39 -17.15 2.31 7.14
C LYS A 39 -17.06 3.08 8.46
N GLU A 40 -15.93 3.74 8.69
CA GLU A 40 -15.63 4.36 9.99
C GLU A 40 -16.28 5.75 10.13
N LYS A 41 -16.48 6.48 9.02
CA LYS A 41 -17.05 7.84 9.00
C LYS A 41 -16.35 8.80 9.97
N LYS A 42 -15.06 8.59 10.22
CA LYS A 42 -14.21 9.44 11.07
C LYS A 42 -13.41 10.43 10.23
N PRO A 43 -13.12 11.64 10.74
CA PRO A 43 -12.25 12.57 10.05
C PRO A 43 -10.84 12.00 9.90
N CYS A 44 -10.07 12.45 8.89
CA CYS A 44 -8.71 11.97 8.66
C CYS A 44 -7.79 12.18 9.88
N THR A 45 -8.02 13.25 10.64
CA THR A 45 -7.30 13.56 11.90
C THR A 45 -7.59 12.58 13.03
N PHE A 46 -8.60 11.73 12.89
CA PHE A 46 -8.89 10.69 13.87
C PHE A 46 -7.82 9.60 13.85
N CYS A 47 -7.29 9.23 12.69
CA CYS A 47 -6.24 8.21 12.56
C CYS A 47 -4.86 8.80 12.25
N HIS A 48 -4.80 9.98 11.62
CA HIS A 48 -3.56 10.66 11.27
C HIS A 48 -3.25 11.79 12.24
N VAL A 49 -1.99 11.93 12.63
CA VAL A 49 -1.51 13.11 13.38
C VAL A 49 -1.67 14.35 12.51
N ASP A 50 -1.26 14.25 11.25
CA ASP A 50 -1.45 15.30 10.26
C ASP A 50 -1.88 14.68 8.92
N ALA A 51 -3.09 15.03 8.48
CA ALA A 51 -3.67 14.46 7.26
C ALA A 51 -3.07 15.03 5.97
N LYS A 52 -2.30 16.14 6.06
CA LYS A 52 -1.71 16.84 4.92
C LYS A 52 -0.19 16.66 4.83
N ALA A 53 0.46 16.26 5.92
CA ALA A 53 1.90 16.05 5.96
C ALA A 53 2.33 14.72 5.29
N ALA A 54 3.54 14.71 4.74
CA ALA A 54 4.27 13.52 4.35
C ALA A 54 5.56 13.46 5.20
N PRO A 55 5.83 12.37 5.95
CA PRO A 55 5.10 11.10 6.00
C PRO A 55 3.75 11.18 6.73
N LYS A 56 2.80 10.31 6.36
CA LYS A 56 1.47 10.22 6.98
C LYS A 56 1.56 9.49 8.32
N GLU A 57 2.00 10.19 9.35
CA GLU A 57 2.10 9.67 10.71
C GLU A 57 0.72 9.25 11.27
N LEU A 58 0.68 8.07 11.89
CA LEU A 58 -0.52 7.51 12.52
C LEU A 58 -0.48 7.81 14.02
N ASN A 59 -1.60 8.31 14.55
CA ASN A 59 -1.79 8.46 15.99
C ASN A 59 -2.18 7.12 16.63
N ASP A 60 -2.48 7.10 17.93
CA ASP A 60 -2.84 5.88 18.66
C ASP A 60 -4.05 5.15 18.05
N ALA A 61 -5.04 5.90 17.54
CA ALA A 61 -6.21 5.31 16.89
C ALA A 61 -5.86 4.68 15.53
N GLY A 62 -5.02 5.35 14.73
CA GLY A 62 -4.54 4.81 13.47
C GLY A 62 -3.67 3.56 13.65
N LYS A 63 -2.86 3.52 14.71
CA LYS A 63 -2.08 2.34 15.09
C LYS A 63 -2.99 1.20 15.54
N TYR A 64 -3.97 1.47 16.41
CA TYR A 64 -4.98 0.48 16.81
C TYR A 64 -5.74 -0.06 15.61
N TYR A 65 -6.18 0.79 14.68
CA TYR A 65 -6.88 0.39 13.47
C TYR A 65 -6.08 -0.59 12.61
N THR A 66 -4.78 -0.34 12.47
CA THR A 66 -3.88 -1.21 11.69
C THR A 66 -3.69 -2.57 12.38
N ASP A 67 -3.54 -2.55 13.70
CA ASP A 67 -3.30 -3.74 14.52
C ASP A 67 -4.57 -4.61 14.68
N HIS A 68 -5.75 -3.97 14.73
CA HIS A 68 -7.05 -4.62 14.96
C HIS A 68 -7.83 -4.86 13.66
N GLY A 69 -7.12 -5.25 12.59
CA GLY A 69 -7.73 -5.72 11.35
C GLY A 69 -8.57 -4.67 10.61
N MET A 70 -8.15 -3.41 10.63
CA MET A 70 -8.84 -2.28 10.00
C MET A 70 -10.25 -2.07 10.60
N SER A 71 -10.32 -2.12 11.93
CA SER A 71 -11.52 -1.79 12.69
C SER A 71 -11.23 -0.87 13.87
N LEU A 72 -12.14 0.09 14.11
CA LEU A 72 -12.16 0.90 15.34
C LEU A 72 -13.12 0.32 16.39
N GLU A 73 -13.64 -0.88 16.16
CA GLU A 73 -14.50 -1.58 17.13
C GLU A 73 -13.74 -1.76 18.46
N GLY A 74 -14.33 -1.25 19.54
CA GLY A 74 -13.74 -1.30 20.88
C GLY A 74 -12.71 -0.20 21.18
N TYR A 75 -12.30 0.61 20.19
CA TYR A 75 -11.38 1.72 20.45
C TYR A 75 -12.08 2.83 21.24
N LYS A 76 -11.66 3.02 22.50
CA LYS A 76 -12.03 4.19 23.31
C LYS A 76 -10.93 5.23 23.19
N ALA A 77 -11.21 6.30 22.46
CA ALA A 77 -10.39 7.50 22.51
C ALA A 77 -10.33 7.98 23.96
N LYS A 78 -9.11 8.19 24.47
CA LYS A 78 -8.84 8.67 25.83
C LYS A 78 -9.06 10.18 25.92
#